data_AF-A0A3D1D176-F1
#
_entry.id   AF-A0A3D1D176-F1
#
_cell.length_a   1.000
_cell.length_b   1.000
_cell.length_c   1.000
_cell.angle_alpha   90.00
_cell.angle_beta   90.00
_cell.angle_gamma   90.00
#
_symmetry.space_group_name_H-M   'P 1'
#
loop_
_entity.id
_entity.type
_entity.pdbx_description
1 polymer ?
#
loop_
_entity_poly.entity_id
_entity_poly.type
_entity_poly.pdbx_seq_one_letter_code
_entity_poly.pdbx_strand_id
1 'polypeptide(L)' 'WVAVAAVLFFPGSSHMAMLLAFIAFALFRVIDITKPLGCRWIDKNVHGGLGCMLDDALAGFYAFVLTLAIRCVFCL' A
#
# COMPACT_ATOMS: atom_id res chain seq x y z
N TRP A 1 3.93 -6.70 0.85
CA TRP A 1 4.03 -7.27 2.22
C TRP A 1 3.74 -6.26 3.32
N VAL A 2 4.37 -5.07 3.31
CA VAL A 2 4.12 -4.00 4.31
C VAL A 2 2.65 -3.53 4.35
N ALA A 3 1.96 -3.45 3.20
CA ALA A 3 0.56 -3.03 3.15
C ALA A 3 -0.41 -3.94 3.93
N VAL A 4 -0.12 -5.25 4.01
CA VAL A 4 -0.97 -6.22 4.71
C VAL A 4 -0.75 -6.16 6.24
N ALA A 5 0.35 -5.55 6.70
CA ALA A 5 0.62 -5.38 8.13
C ALA A 5 -0.46 -4.55 8.84
N ALA A 6 -1.12 -3.62 8.13
CA ALA A 6 -2.26 -2.86 8.65
C ALA A 6 -3.45 -3.73 9.07
N VAL A 7 -3.57 -4.92 8.46
CA VAL A 7 -4.69 -5.85 8.64
C VAL A 7 -4.46 -6.82 9.81
N LEU A 8 -3.19 -7.05 10.21
CA LEU A 8 -2.84 -8.04 11.24
C LEU A 8 -3.40 -7.74 12.64
N PHE A 9 -3.76 -6.48 12.92
CA PHE A 9 -4.29 -6.05 14.22
C PHE A 9 -5.77 -5.67 14.16
N PHE A 10 -6.55 -6.24 13.22
CA PHE A 10 -7.98 -5.96 13.15
C PHE A 10 -8.76 -6.84 14.14
N PRO A 11 -9.48 -6.27 15.12
CA PRO A 11 -10.27 -7.04 16.10
C PRO A 11 -11.61 -7.55 15.55
N GLY A 12 -11.94 -7.26 14.29
CA GLY A 12 -13.18 -7.66 13.64
C GLY A 12 -13.22 -9.11 13.15
N SER A 13 -14.34 -9.50 12.55
CA SER A 13 -14.57 -10.87 12.08
C SER A 13 -13.58 -11.30 10.98
N SER A 14 -13.16 -12.57 10.99
CA SER A 14 -12.06 -13.11 10.17
C SER A 14 -12.24 -12.92 8.65
N HIS A 15 -13.48 -12.90 8.17
CA HIS A 15 -13.80 -12.67 6.75
C HIS A 15 -13.54 -11.23 6.30
N MET A 16 -13.77 -10.24 7.17
CA MET A 16 -13.46 -8.83 6.88
C MET A 16 -11.95 -8.63 6.77
N ALA A 17 -11.17 -9.27 7.65
CA ALA A 17 -9.72 -9.23 7.60
C ALA A 17 -9.18 -9.80 6.27
N MET A 18 -9.71 -10.93 5.79
CA MET A 18 -9.31 -11.49 4.49
C MET A 18 -9.64 -10.54 3.32
N LEU A 19 -10.83 -9.92 3.32
CA LEU A 19 -11.20 -8.93 2.29
C LEU A 19 -10.27 -7.72 2.30
N LEU A 20 -9.98 -7.16 3.47
CA LEU A 20 -9.04 -6.05 3.64
C LEU A 20 -7.62 -6.40 3.16
N ALA A 21 -7.15 -7.63 3.40
CA ALA A 21 -5.86 -8.09 2.91
C ALA A 21 -5.82 -8.17 1.37
N PHE A 22 -6.89 -8.69 0.74
CA PHE A 22 -7.02 -8.71 -0.72
C PHE A 22 -7.08 -7.29 -1.30
N ILE A 23 -7.85 -6.39 -0.67
CA ILE A 23 -7.94 -4.99 -1.07
C ILE A 23 -6.58 -4.30 -0.94
N ALA A 24 -5.86 -4.49 0.17
CA ALA A 24 -4.52 -3.93 0.39
C ALA A 24 -3.52 -4.41 -0.67
N PHE A 25 -3.58 -5.69 -1.05
CA PHE A 25 -2.74 -6.25 -2.10
C PHE A 25 -3.09 -5.69 -3.48
N ALA A 26 -4.38 -5.60 -3.80
CA ALA A 26 -4.84 -5.02 -5.07
C ALA A 26 -4.45 -3.55 -5.18
N LEU A 27 -4.64 -2.76 -4.12
CA LEU A 27 -4.23 -1.36 -4.05
C LEU A 27 -2.72 -1.20 -4.23
N PHE A 28 -1.93 -2.01 -3.53
CA PHE A 28 -0.48 -2.02 -3.71
C PHE A 28 -0.10 -2.26 -5.17
N ARG A 29 -0.69 -3.27 -5.83
CA ARG A 29 -0.43 -3.55 -7.25
C ARG A 29 -0.85 -2.42 -8.17
N VAL A 30 -2.01 -1.82 -7.93
CA VAL A 30 -2.47 -0.69 -8.75
C VAL A 30 -1.53 0.50 -8.61
N ILE A 31 -1.09 0.83 -7.41
CA ILE A 31 -0.17 1.96 -7.15
C ILE A 31 1.22 1.68 -7.71
N ASP A 32 1.73 0.47 -7.54
CA ASP A 32 2.99 -0.02 -8.12
C ASP A 32 3.01 0.08 -9.66
N ILE A 33 1.91 -0.26 -10.33
CA ILE A 33 1.79 -0.19 -11.79
C ILE A 33 1.54 1.25 -12.28
N THR A 34 0.65 1.99 -11.62
CA THR A 34 0.26 3.34 -12.07
C THR A 34 1.30 4.40 -11.70
N LYS A 35 2.17 4.12 -10.73
CA LYS A 35 3.20 5.03 -10.20
C LYS A 35 2.69 6.47 -10.03
N PRO A 36 1.54 6.68 -9.36
CA PRO A 36 0.97 8.01 -9.23
C PRO A 36 1.77 8.80 -8.19
N LEU A 37 1.99 10.10 -8.46
CA LEU A 37 2.52 11.08 -7.51
C LEU A 37 3.91 10.77 -6.92
N GLY A 38 4.97 11.30 -7.52
CA GLY A 38 6.32 11.32 -6.93
C GLY A 38 7.27 10.23 -7.44
N CYS A 39 6.76 9.06 -7.83
CA CYS A 39 7.58 7.98 -8.38
C CYS A 39 8.28 8.38 -9.68
N ARG A 40 7.61 9.13 -10.58
CA ARG A 40 8.22 9.69 -11.79
C ARG A 40 9.30 10.74 -11.51
N TRP A 41 9.25 11.40 -10.35
CA TRP A 41 10.27 12.37 -9.95
C TRP A 41 11.49 11.65 -9.36
N ILE A 42 11.27 10.58 -8.58
CA ILE A 42 12.34 9.74 -8.05
C ILE A 42 13.03 8.99 -9.20
N ASP A 43 12.29 8.42 -10.13
CA ASP A 43 12.85 7.75 -11.32
C ASP A 43 13.66 8.73 -12.19
N LYS A 44 13.27 10.01 -12.23
CA LYS A 44 14.01 11.07 -12.92
C LYS A 44 15.23 11.63 -12.17
N ASN A 45 15.22 11.64 -10.83
CA ASN A 45 16.28 12.27 -10.04
C ASN A 45 17.25 11.25 -9.43
N VAL A 46 16.83 10.00 -9.26
CA VAL A 46 17.59 8.91 -8.65
C VAL A 46 17.74 7.78 -9.66
N HIS A 47 18.83 7.83 -10.42
CA HIS A 47 19.13 6.82 -11.42
C HIS A 47 19.79 5.58 -10.79
N GLY A 48 19.31 4.39 -11.14
CA GLY A 48 19.86 3.10 -10.69
C GLY A 48 18.94 2.33 -9.72
N GLY A 49 19.44 1.24 -9.14
CA GLY A 49 18.65 0.32 -8.31
C GLY A 49 18.01 0.94 -7.06
N LEU A 50 18.54 2.07 -6.57
CA LEU A 50 17.97 2.83 -5.46
C LEU A 50 16.63 3.49 -5.82
N GLY A 51 16.46 3.94 -7.07
CA GLY A 51 15.20 4.54 -7.52
C GLY A 51 14.07 3.51 -7.52
N CYS A 52 14.37 2.30 -7.99
CA CYS A 52 13.42 1.19 -7.99
C CYS A 52 13.00 0.77 -6.56
N MET A 53 13.95 0.72 -5.62
CA MET A 53 13.64 0.40 -4.21
C MET A 53 12.81 1.48 -3.51
N LEU A 54 13.07 2.75 -3.80
CA LEU A 54 12.29 3.87 -3.26
C LEU A 54 10.86 3.91 -3.82
N ASP A 55 10.70 3.56 -5.10
CA ASP A 55 9.42 3.42 -5.78
C ASP A 55 8.55 2.34 -5.11
N ASP A 56 9.10 1.14 -4.92
CA ASP A 56 8.44 0.04 -4.22
C ASP A 56 8.06 0.39 -2.77
N ALA A 57 8.93 1.12 -2.07
CA ALA A 57 8.69 1.57 -0.70
C ALA A 57 7.55 2.60 -0.62
N LEU A 58 7.49 3.55 -1.55
CA LEU A 58 6.42 4.55 -1.65
C LEU A 58 5.08 3.91 -1.99
N ALA A 59 5.06 2.99 -2.97
CA ALA A 59 3.86 2.22 -3.29
C ALA A 59 3.36 1.44 -2.07
N GLY A 60 4.28 0.84 -1.30
CA GLY A 60 3.98 0.17 -0.04
C GLY A 60 3.37 1.10 1.01
N PHE A 61 3.92 2.30 1.15
CA PHE A 61 3.43 3.32 2.09
C PHE A 61 2.03 3.84 1.72
N TYR A 62 1.78 4.15 0.45
CA TYR A 62 0.45 4.59 0.01
C TYR A 62 -0.60 3.52 0.22
N ALA A 63 -0.30 2.27 -0.13
CA ALA A 63 -1.20 1.14 0.10
C ALA A 63 -1.50 0.93 1.59
N PHE A 64 -0.50 1.11 2.47
CA PHE A 64 -0.68 1.06 3.92
C PHE A 64 -1.63 2.15 4.42
N VAL A 65 -1.43 3.41 4.02
CA VAL A 65 -2.27 4.55 4.43
C VAL A 65 -3.72 4.36 3.93
N LEU A 66 -3.92 3.95 2.68
CA LEU A 66 -5.25 3.68 2.13
C LEU A 66 -5.96 2.54 2.85
N THR A 67 -5.25 1.44 3.10
CA THR A 67 -5.81 0.31 3.85
C THR A 67 -6.18 0.72 5.27
N LEU A 68 -5.36 1.56 5.93
CA LEU A 68 -5.65 2.09 7.25
C LEU A 68 -6.88 3.02 7.25
N ALA A 69 -7.01 3.88 6.23
CA ALA A 69 -8.17 4.76 6.08
C ALA A 69 -9.47 3.94 5.91
N ILE A 70 -9.45 2.92 5.05
CA ILE A 70 -10.58 2.00 4.87
C ILE A 70 -10.90 1.32 6.21
N ARG A 71 -9.89 0.80 6.91
CA ARG A 71 -10.05 0.19 8.24
C ARG A 71 -10.71 1.15 9.23
N CYS A 72 -10.31 2.43 9.27
CA CYS A 72 -10.93 3.43 10.15
C CYS A 72 -12.40 3.69 9.80
N VAL A 73 -12.77 3.74 8.51
CA VAL A 73 -14.16 3.91 8.08
C VAL A 73 -15.04 2.74 8.52
N PHE A 74 -14.52 1.51 8.48
CA PHE A 74 -15.26 0.31 8.92
C PHE A 74 -15.27 0.09 10.45
N CYS A 75 -14.44 0.81 11.20
CA CYS A 75 -14.34 0.70 12.66
C CYS A 75 -15.13 1.79 13.42
N LEU A 76 -15.81 2.68 12.70
CA LEU A 76 -16.67 3.76 13.20
C LEU A 76 -18.13 3.30 13.15
#